data_AF-A0A024VI98-F1
#
_entry.id   AF-A0A024VI98-F1
#
_cell.length_a   1.000
_cell.length_b   1.000
_cell.length_c   1.000
_cell.angle_alpha   90.00
_cell.angle_beta   90.00
_cell.angle_gamma   90.00
#
_symmetry.space_group_name_H-M   'P 1'
#
loop_
_entity.id
_entity.type
_entity.pdbx_description
1 polymer ?
#
loop_
_entity_poly.entity_id
_entity_poly.type
_entity_poly.pdbx_seq_one_letter_code
_entity_poly.pdbx_strand_id
1 'polypeptide(L)'
;MNIIRNNCKQFYYLNQKRYLGNLVRGPLPTEIKKNFEYAKDFFCKRSYTYQDFKQRCESLRLFLYFGIVTFLSLDLLINPLQSSYWDKYSPSHLSRKCVVFFSNKQNDIFRHDGNLLYEKYIQLIN
;
A
#
# COMPACT_ATOMS: atom_id res chain seq x y z
N MET A 1 -5.96 26.33 48.93
CA MET A 1 -5.79 26.41 47.46
C MET A 1 -5.99 25.01 46.87
N ASN A 2 -7.22 24.64 46.44
CA ASN A 2 -7.50 23.46 45.60
C ASN A 2 -9.01 23.32 45.26
N ILE A 3 -9.64 24.37 44.73
CA ILE A 3 -11.06 24.30 44.27
C ILE A 3 -11.17 24.38 42.72
N ILE A 4 -10.08 24.63 42.00
CA ILE A 4 -10.16 25.05 40.58
C ILE A 4 -9.84 23.91 39.59
N ARG A 5 -9.31 22.75 40.02
CA ARG A 5 -8.68 21.81 39.07
C ARG A 5 -9.62 20.83 38.33
N ASN A 6 -10.92 20.77 38.64
CA ASN A 6 -11.81 19.74 38.08
C ASN A 6 -12.71 20.18 36.92
N ASN A 7 -12.75 21.46 36.53
CA ASN A 7 -13.74 21.92 35.54
C ASN A 7 -13.25 21.93 34.08
N CYS A 8 -11.98 21.61 33.79
CA CYS A 8 -11.45 21.69 32.41
C CYS A 8 -11.58 20.39 31.59
N LYS A 9 -12.07 19.28 32.16
CA LYS A 9 -12.19 18.00 31.43
C LYS A 9 -13.57 17.75 30.80
N GLN A 10 -14.56 18.61 31.07
CA GLN A 10 -15.94 18.40 30.62
C GLN A 10 -16.26 18.99 29.23
N PHE A 11 -15.31 19.66 28.57
CA PHE A 11 -15.60 20.43 27.34
C PHE A 11 -15.34 19.71 26.01
N TYR A 12 -14.87 18.46 26.02
CA TYR A 12 -14.64 17.69 24.78
C TYR A 12 -15.87 16.92 24.27
N TYR A 13 -16.99 16.92 25.02
CA TYR A 13 -18.18 16.13 24.66
C TYR A 13 -19.29 16.91 23.95
N LEU A 14 -19.13 18.23 23.77
CA LEU A 14 -20.01 19.01 22.89
C LEU A 14 -19.55 18.90 21.43
N ASN A 15 -19.46 17.65 20.94
CA ASN A 15 -19.54 17.37 19.52
C ASN A 15 -20.88 17.93 19.06
N GLN A 16 -20.89 19.16 18.55
CA GLN A 16 -22.05 19.74 17.89
C GLN A 16 -22.36 18.83 16.69
N LYS A 17 -23.24 17.85 16.89
CA LYS A 17 -23.76 17.01 15.82
C LYS A 17 -24.60 17.92 14.94
N ARG A 18 -23.95 18.49 13.92
CA ARG A 18 -24.62 19.27 12.88
C ARG A 18 -25.45 18.28 12.07
N TYR A 19 -26.71 18.08 12.45
CA TYR A 19 -27.70 17.36 11.66
C TYR A 19 -28.12 18.26 10.49
N LEU A 20 -27.22 18.39 9.52
CA LEU A 20 -27.35 19.24 8.34
C LEU A 20 -28.33 18.61 7.35
N GLY A 21 -29.61 18.56 7.74
CA GLY A 21 -30.69 17.92 6.99
C GLY A 21 -30.60 16.39 7.00
N ASN A 22 -31.75 15.75 6.83
CA ASN A 22 -31.93 14.29 6.79
C ASN A 22 -31.40 13.67 5.47
N LEU A 23 -30.24 14.12 5.02
CA LEU A 23 -29.65 13.71 3.76
C LEU A 23 -28.86 12.43 4.00
N VAL A 24 -29.28 11.37 3.30
CA VAL A 24 -28.62 10.08 3.33
C VAL A 24 -27.16 10.30 2.95
N ARG A 25 -26.24 10.00 3.87
CA ARG A 25 -24.81 9.95 3.55
C ARG A 25 -24.62 9.01 2.37
N GLY A 26 -23.87 9.45 1.37
CA GLY A 26 -23.50 8.59 0.25
C GLY A 26 -22.74 7.33 0.71
N PRO A 27 -22.53 6.35 -0.19
CA PRO A 27 -21.79 5.13 0.12
C PRO A 27 -20.44 5.43 0.77
N LEU A 28 -20.06 4.57 1.72
CA LEU A 28 -18.74 4.69 2.33
C LEU A 28 -17.65 4.38 1.28
N PRO A 29 -16.43 4.92 1.43
CA PRO A 29 -15.32 4.59 0.53
C PRO A 29 -15.02 3.09 0.43
N THR A 30 -15.29 2.34 1.51
CA THR A 30 -15.13 0.88 1.58
C THR A 30 -16.11 0.12 0.66
N GLU A 31 -17.25 0.73 0.32
CA GLU A 31 -18.27 0.10 -0.53
C GLU A 31 -17.98 0.30 -2.02
N ILE A 32 -16.93 -0.38 -2.52
CA ILE A 32 -16.39 -0.20 -3.88
C ILE A 32 -17.46 -0.41 -4.96
N LYS A 33 -18.32 -1.42 -4.81
CA LYS A 33 -19.37 -1.74 -5.80
C LYS A 33 -20.35 -0.57 -5.99
N LYS A 34 -20.82 0.02 -4.89
CA LYS A 34 -21.75 1.16 -4.94
C LYS A 34 -21.05 2.39 -5.51
N ASN A 35 -19.82 2.67 -5.07
CA ASN A 35 -19.04 3.77 -5.62
C ASN A 35 -18.82 3.62 -7.14
N PHE A 36 -18.59 2.40 -7.62
CA PHE A 36 -18.46 2.13 -9.05
C PHE A 36 -19.75 2.42 -9.83
N GLU A 37 -20.90 2.05 -9.28
CA GLU A 37 -22.21 2.36 -9.87
C GLU A 37 -22.43 3.89 -9.98
N TYR A 38 -22.11 4.66 -8.94
CA TYR A 38 -22.19 6.12 -8.98
C TYR A 38 -21.19 6.75 -9.96
N ALA A 39 -19.97 6.23 -10.02
CA ALA A 39 -18.97 6.69 -10.98
C ALA A 39 -19.41 6.42 -12.43
N LYS A 40 -20.01 5.25 -12.71
CA LYS A 40 -20.60 4.96 -14.02
C LYS A 40 -21.76 5.89 -14.34
N ASP A 41 -22.65 6.11 -13.37
CA ASP A 41 -23.80 6.99 -13.51
C ASP A 41 -23.41 8.46 -13.75
N PHE A 42 -22.18 8.87 -13.41
CA PHE A 42 -21.64 10.17 -13.79
C PHE A 42 -21.58 10.36 -15.32
N PHE A 43 -21.21 9.31 -16.06
CA PHE A 43 -21.07 9.35 -17.52
C PHE A 43 -22.36 8.94 -18.25
N CYS A 44 -23.12 8.01 -17.68
CA CYS A 44 -24.29 7.44 -18.34
C CYS A 44 -25.58 8.21 -18.08
N LYS A 45 -25.68 8.97 -16.98
CA LYS A 45 -26.93 9.61 -16.55
C LYS A 45 -26.72 11.08 -16.20
N ARG A 46 -27.67 11.93 -16.56
CA ARG A 46 -27.70 13.32 -16.07
C ARG A 46 -27.97 13.35 -14.56
N SER A 47 -27.34 14.27 -13.85
CA SER A 47 -27.65 14.55 -12.43
C SER A 47 -28.71 15.64 -12.34
N TYR A 48 -29.80 15.39 -11.61
CA TYR A 48 -30.88 16.36 -11.41
C TYR A 48 -30.67 17.19 -10.14
N THR A 49 -30.10 16.58 -9.11
CA THR A 49 -29.82 17.23 -7.83
C THR A 49 -28.32 17.48 -7.67
N TYR A 50 -27.96 18.63 -7.10
CA TYR A 50 -26.55 18.95 -6.78
C TYR A 50 -25.89 17.88 -5.90
N GLN A 51 -26.65 17.29 -4.98
CA GLN A 51 -26.16 16.25 -4.09
C GLN A 51 -25.76 14.98 -4.84
N ASP A 52 -26.56 14.57 -5.83
CA ASP A 52 -26.23 13.43 -6.68
C ASP A 52 -24.99 13.72 -7.50
N PHE A 53 -24.90 14.92 -8.07
CA PHE A 53 -23.72 15.35 -8.82
C PHE A 53 -22.46 15.29 -7.94
N LYS A 54 -22.53 15.87 -6.74
CA LYS A 54 -21.43 15.84 -5.77
C LYS A 54 -21.03 14.40 -5.43
N GLN A 55 -22.00 13.54 -5.11
CA GLN A 55 -21.72 12.16 -4.73
C GLN A 55 -21.03 11.38 -5.85
N ARG A 56 -21.50 11.54 -7.09
CA ARG A 56 -20.88 10.90 -8.26
C ARG A 56 -19.44 11.39 -8.47
N CYS A 57 -19.18 12.67 -8.25
CA CYS A 57 -17.84 13.26 -8.34
C CYS A 57 -16.88 12.70 -7.27
N GLU A 58 -17.36 12.56 -6.02
CA GLU A 58 -16.57 11.95 -4.93
C GLU A 58 -16.26 10.48 -5.22
N SER A 59 -17.24 9.71 -5.71
CA SER A 59 -17.02 8.33 -6.10
C SER A 59 -16.04 8.22 -7.28
N LEU A 60 -16.14 9.10 -8.29
CA LEU A 60 -15.21 9.17 -9.43
C LEU A 60 -13.77 9.45 -8.98
N ARG A 61 -13.59 10.37 -8.03
CA ARG A 61 -12.27 10.79 -7.53
C ARG A 61 -11.44 9.60 -7.02
N LEU A 62 -12.08 8.67 -6.31
CA LEU A 62 -11.41 7.46 -5.81
C LEU A 62 -10.82 6.65 -6.97
N PHE A 63 -11.63 6.38 -8.00
CA PHE A 63 -11.18 5.61 -9.16
C PHE A 63 -10.14 6.33 -10.00
N LEU A 64 -10.23 7.65 -10.13
CA LEU A 64 -9.21 8.44 -10.83
C LEU A 64 -7.87 8.39 -10.09
N TYR A 65 -7.88 8.55 -8.77
CA TYR A 65 -6.66 8.49 -7.96
C TYR A 65 -5.97 7.13 -8.11
N PHE A 66 -6.72 6.04 -7.85
CA PHE A 66 -6.14 4.69 -7.97
C PHE A 66 -5.80 4.35 -9.42
N GLY A 67 -6.59 4.81 -10.40
CA GLY A 67 -6.32 4.60 -11.82
C GLY A 67 -5.00 5.24 -12.26
N ILE A 68 -4.75 6.50 -11.90
CA ILE A 68 -3.50 7.19 -12.23
C ILE A 68 -2.32 6.55 -11.50
N VAL A 69 -2.47 6.27 -10.20
CA VAL A 69 -1.39 5.65 -9.40
C VAL A 69 -1.03 4.27 -9.95
N THR A 70 -2.02 3.43 -10.25
CA THR A 70 -1.78 2.09 -10.80
C THR A 70 -1.19 2.17 -12.20
N PHE A 71 -1.68 3.06 -13.05
CA PHE A 71 -1.13 3.28 -14.40
C PHE A 71 0.34 3.69 -14.34
N LEU A 72 0.68 4.71 -13.55
CA LEU A 72 2.06 5.17 -13.40
C LEU A 72 2.95 4.12 -12.75
N SER A 73 2.44 3.35 -11.79
CA SER A 73 3.19 2.25 -11.16
C SER A 73 3.49 1.12 -12.14
N LEU A 74 2.54 0.80 -13.03
CA LEU A 74 2.73 -0.22 -14.06
C LEU A 74 3.70 0.26 -15.14
N ASP A 75 3.57 1.51 -15.59
CA ASP A 75 4.50 2.09 -16.55
C ASP A 75 5.93 2.09 -16.01
N LEU A 76 6.10 2.45 -14.74
CA LEU A 76 7.37 2.39 -14.03
C LEU A 76 7.95 0.97 -13.91
N LEU A 77 7.09 -0.05 -13.82
CA LEU A 77 7.50 -1.45 -13.74
C LEU A 77 7.95 -1.97 -15.11
N ILE A 78 7.25 -1.60 -16.19
CA ILE A 78 7.55 -2.02 -17.56
C ILE A 78 8.78 -1.28 -18.09
N ASN A 79 8.84 0.03 -17.86
CA ASN A 79 9.92 0.92 -18.27
C ASN A 79 10.64 1.43 -17.03
N PRO A 80 11.51 0.61 -16.40
CA PRO A 80 12.26 1.05 -15.23
C PRO A 80 13.14 2.24 -15.63
N LEU A 81 13.25 3.24 -14.75
CA LEU A 81 14.19 4.32 -14.98
C LEU A 81 15.62 3.75 -15.07
N GLN A 82 16.47 4.42 -15.83
CA GLN A 82 17.86 4.03 -16.10
C GLN A 82 18.79 4.11 -14.86
N SER A 83 18.24 4.05 -13.65
CA SER A 83 18.99 4.09 -12.41
C SER A 83 19.39 2.69 -11.97
N SER A 84 20.63 2.55 -11.50
CA SER A 84 21.17 1.31 -10.93
C SER A 84 20.33 0.76 -9.76
N TYR A 85 19.50 1.61 -9.13
CA TYR A 85 18.59 1.23 -8.06
C TYR A 85 17.52 0.22 -8.51
N TRP A 86 16.99 0.36 -9.73
CA TRP A 86 15.93 -0.53 -10.22
C TRP A 86 16.44 -1.96 -10.43
N ASP A 87 17.69 -2.15 -10.84
CA ASP A 87 18.28 -3.48 -10.97
C ASP A 87 18.45 -4.15 -9.58
N LYS A 88 18.90 -3.38 -8.59
CA LYS A 88 19.15 -3.90 -7.24
C LYS A 88 17.86 -4.21 -6.46
N TYR A 89 16.86 -3.36 -6.57
CA TYR A 89 15.61 -3.41 -5.78
C TYR A 89 14.38 -3.80 -6.61
N SER A 90 14.54 -4.23 -7.86
CA SER A 90 13.44 -4.77 -8.66
C SER A 90 12.76 -5.91 -7.87
N PRO A 91 11.41 -5.95 -7.86
CA PRO A 91 10.66 -7.03 -7.23
C PRO A 91 11.12 -8.43 -7.70
N SER A 92 11.53 -8.55 -8.96
CA SER A 92 12.03 -9.80 -9.54
C SER A 92 13.38 -10.23 -8.96
N HIS A 93 14.27 -9.26 -8.69
CA HIS A 93 15.58 -9.55 -8.11
C HIS A 93 15.47 -9.80 -6.60
N LEU A 94 14.60 -9.06 -5.91
CA LEU A 94 14.31 -9.26 -4.50
C LEU A 94 13.66 -10.63 -4.25
N SER A 95 12.68 -11.02 -5.06
CA SER A 95 12.03 -12.34 -4.93
C SER A 95 13.02 -13.48 -5.17
N ARG A 96 13.88 -13.37 -6.20
CA ARG A 96 14.97 -14.33 -6.43
C ARG A 96 15.92 -14.40 -5.22
N LYS A 97 16.31 -13.28 -4.63
CA LYS A 97 17.17 -13.26 -3.43
C LYS A 97 16.48 -13.87 -2.22
N CYS A 98 15.19 -13.60 -2.01
CA CYS A 98 14.42 -14.24 -0.95
C CYS A 98 14.37 -15.76 -1.15
N VAL A 99 14.07 -16.23 -2.36
CA VAL A 99 14.04 -17.67 -2.68
C VAL A 99 15.41 -18.30 -2.45
N VAL A 100 16.50 -17.69 -2.91
CA VAL A 100 17.87 -18.18 -2.68
C VAL A 100 18.21 -18.17 -1.18
N PHE A 101 17.82 -17.12 -0.45
CA PHE A 101 18.03 -17.04 1.00
C PHE A 101 17.34 -18.18 1.75
N PHE A 102 16.10 -18.52 1.38
CA PHE A 102 15.37 -19.64 1.98
C PHE A 102 15.79 -21.02 1.45
N SER A 103 16.36 -21.09 0.24
CA SER A 103 16.84 -22.34 -0.37
C SER A 103 18.29 -22.69 0.00
N ASN A 104 19.07 -21.73 0.51
CA ASN A 104 20.42 -21.99 0.97
C ASN A 104 20.36 -22.89 2.21
N LYS A 105 20.68 -24.18 2.02
CA LYS A 105 21.06 -25.05 3.13
C LYS A 105 22.30 -24.46 3.80
N GLN A 106 22.35 -24.52 5.12
CA GLN A 106 23.57 -24.24 5.87
C GLN A 106 24.68 -25.10 5.27
N ASN A 107 25.73 -24.47 4.74
CA ASN A 107 26.93 -25.21 4.37
C ASN A 107 27.49 -25.76 5.68
N ASP A 108 27.51 -27.07 5.82
CA ASP A 108 28.21 -27.73 6.91
C ASP A 108 29.66 -27.21 6.85
N ILE A 109 30.07 -26.41 7.85
CA ILE A 109 31.42 -25.83 7.96
C ILE A 109 32.54 -26.89 7.93
N PHE A 110 32.19 -28.16 8.06
CA PHE A 110 33.08 -29.32 8.03
C PHE A 110 32.91 -30.19 6.78
N ARG A 111 31.95 -29.90 5.90
CA ARG A 111 31.78 -30.65 4.66
C ARG A 111 32.81 -30.15 3.65
N HIS A 112 33.75 -31.02 3.35
CA HIS A 112 34.87 -30.71 2.49
C HIS A 112 34.44 -30.73 1.02
N ASP A 113 34.47 -29.57 0.36
CA ASP A 113 34.04 -29.41 -1.03
C ASP A 113 35.08 -29.89 -2.07
N GLY A 114 36.04 -30.74 -1.69
CA GLY A 114 37.13 -31.19 -2.58
C GLY A 114 38.04 -30.06 -3.09
N ASN A 115 38.13 -28.96 -2.35
CA ASN A 115 38.94 -27.80 -2.75
C ASN A 115 40.45 -28.09 -2.62
N LEU A 116 41.17 -27.92 -3.73
CA LEU A 116 42.58 -28.33 -3.93
C LEU A 116 43.56 -27.72 -2.90
N LEU A 117 43.24 -26.52 -2.37
CA LEU A 117 44.05 -25.87 -1.34
C LEU A 117 43.91 -26.51 0.05
N TYR A 118 42.74 -27.04 0.38
CA TYR A 118 42.52 -27.69 1.67
C TYR A 118 43.15 -29.08 1.70
N GLU A 119 43.08 -29.83 0.60
CA GLU A 119 43.80 -31.10 0.43
C GLU A 119 45.31 -30.91 0.64
N LYS A 120 45.87 -29.83 0.08
CA LYS A 120 47.27 -29.45 0.28
C LYS A 120 47.59 -29.10 1.74
N TYR A 121 46.64 -28.52 2.48
CA TYR A 121 46.80 -28.24 3.91
C TYR A 121 46.73 -29.50 4.77
N ILE A 122 45.84 -30.45 4.47
CA ILE A 122 45.82 -31.76 5.15
C ILE A 122 47.12 -32.53 4.91
N GLN A 123 47.66 -32.50 3.69
CA GLN A 123 48.96 -33.10 3.38
C GLN A 123 50.14 -32.49 4.14
N LEU A 124 50.00 -31.26 4.65
CA LEU A 124 51.04 -30.61 5.47
C LEU A 124 50.89 -30.93 6.96
N ILE A 125 49.73 -31.43 7.40
CA ILE A 125 49.45 -31.77 8.80
C ILE A 125 49.74 -33.23 9.11
N ASN A 126 49.52 -34.14 8.14
CA ASN A 126 49.94 -35.54 8.22
C ASN A 126 51.44 -35.69 7.91
#